data_AF-A0AA97E0Q5-F1
#
_entry.id   AF-A0AA97E0Q5-F1
#
_cell.length_a   1.000
_cell.length_b   1.000
_cell.length_c   1.000
_cell.angle_alpha   90.00
_cell.angle_beta   90.00
_cell.angle_gamma   90.00
#
_symmetry.space_group_name_H-M   'P 1'
#
loop_
_entity.id
_entity.type
_entity.pdbx_description
1 polymer ?
#
loop_
_entity_poly.entity_id
_entity_poly.type
_entity_poly.pdbx_seq_one_letter_code
_entity_poly.pdbx_strand_id
1 'polypeptide(L)'
;MYTPLGEQARDAVITVDGIQIRSETNTFDNAVAGLSIEALAVTDKTTKVDVSFDQKTVQETIEEFIQSYNEMVNLFKQSTGKNATLDGNSMIRNLQSSLSTQLMTGRSDSGVFTSIFDLGVKMDNKGMLSFDSAKFDDAVKRGYSDIVSLMTGEKGLAQSLENLLDNYTGTRGMTNSLKESVRDSIDSTETRLEDYEDRMVRYEESLRDKFTGLDSRLANMNAQGNYLNTVLAQM
;
A
#
# COMPACT_ATOMS: atom_id res chain seq x y z
N MET A 1 44.19 35.98 -47.83
CA MET A 1 43.30 35.14 -47.01
C MET A 1 42.20 36.01 -46.47
N TYR A 2 41.00 35.92 -47.05
CA TYR A 2 39.81 36.60 -46.56
C TYR A 2 39.14 35.65 -45.57
N THR A 3 39.32 35.90 -44.27
CA THR A 3 38.43 35.33 -43.27
C THR A 3 37.09 36.03 -43.48
N PRO A 4 35.98 35.32 -43.75
CA PRO A 4 34.68 35.96 -43.66
C PRO A 4 34.61 36.56 -42.25
N LEU A 5 34.11 37.80 -42.11
CA LEU A 5 33.60 38.27 -40.84
C LEU A 5 32.40 37.37 -40.49
N GLY A 6 32.69 36.17 -39.99
CA GLY A 6 31.73 35.30 -39.35
C GLY A 6 31.16 36.08 -38.18
N GLU A 7 29.84 36.08 -38.11
CA GLU A 7 29.01 36.85 -37.19
C GLU A 7 29.70 37.07 -35.84
N GLN A 8 29.92 38.34 -35.50
CA GLN A 8 30.35 38.70 -34.14
C GLN A 8 29.36 38.06 -33.16
N ALA A 9 29.88 37.43 -32.10
CA ALA A 9 29.02 36.96 -31.01
C ALA A 9 28.19 38.15 -30.49
N ARG A 10 26.89 37.94 -30.37
CA ARG A 10 25.94 38.94 -29.87
C ARG A 10 25.10 38.30 -28.78
N ASP A 11 24.83 39.06 -27.73
CA ASP A 11 23.87 38.68 -26.72
C ASP A 11 22.48 38.52 -27.35
N ALA A 12 21.74 37.52 -26.89
CA ALA A 12 20.32 37.43 -27.18
C ALA A 12 19.59 38.54 -26.40
N VAL A 13 18.59 39.14 -27.03
CA VAL A 13 17.79 40.22 -26.43
C VAL A 13 16.30 39.91 -26.60
N ILE A 14 15.57 39.89 -25.49
CA ILE A 14 14.10 39.81 -25.50
C ILE A 14 13.50 41.04 -24.81
N THR A 15 12.21 41.28 -25.04
CA THR A 15 11.44 42.30 -24.33
C THR A 15 10.20 41.66 -23.71
N VAL A 16 10.09 41.75 -22.39
CA VAL A 16 8.95 41.21 -21.61
C VAL A 16 8.28 42.39 -20.90
N ASP A 17 6.99 42.62 -21.15
CA ASP A 17 6.21 43.72 -20.58
C ASP A 17 6.90 45.11 -20.68
N GLY A 18 7.64 45.34 -21.77
CA GLY A 18 8.37 46.58 -22.03
C GLY A 18 9.77 46.66 -21.40
N ILE A 19 10.18 45.65 -20.63
CA ILE A 19 11.52 45.54 -20.04
C ILE A 19 12.42 44.73 -20.98
N GLN A 20 13.54 45.33 -21.39
CA GLN A 20 14.56 44.64 -22.19
C GLN A 20 15.44 43.76 -21.29
N ILE A 21 15.59 42.50 -21.67
CA ILE A 21 16.40 41.51 -20.95
C ILE A 21 17.44 40.97 -21.94
N ARG A 22 18.67 40.80 -21.46
CA ARG A 22 19.80 40.29 -22.25
C ARG A 22 20.32 38.99 -21.66
N SER A 23 20.74 38.07 -22.52
CA SER A 23 21.37 36.81 -22.13
C SER A 23 22.54 36.51 -23.06
N GLU A 24 23.59 35.91 -22.52
CA GLU A 24 24.73 35.42 -23.31
C GLU A 24 24.35 34.21 -24.18
N THR A 25 23.21 33.57 -23.88
CA THR A 25 22.66 32.44 -24.64
C THR A 25 21.25 32.77 -25.14
N ASN A 26 20.69 31.93 -26.02
CA ASN A 26 19.28 32.05 -26.42
C ASN A 26 18.30 31.63 -25.31
N THR A 27 18.78 31.15 -24.17
CA THR A 27 17.96 30.80 -23.00
C THR A 27 18.01 31.94 -21.99
N PHE A 28 16.83 32.32 -21.51
CA PHE A 28 16.61 33.37 -20.54
C PHE A 28 15.98 32.77 -19.29
N ASP A 29 16.83 32.28 -18.40
CA ASP A 29 16.41 31.80 -17.09
C ASP A 29 16.08 32.99 -16.18
N ASN A 30 14.96 32.91 -15.46
CA ASN A 30 14.52 33.93 -14.50
C ASN A 30 14.27 35.32 -15.12
N ALA A 31 14.10 35.43 -16.45
CA ALA A 31 13.60 36.65 -17.08
C ALA A 31 12.21 37.03 -16.55
N VAL A 32 11.41 36.02 -16.23
CA VAL A 32 10.22 36.10 -15.40
C VAL A 32 10.38 35.07 -14.29
N ALA A 33 10.02 35.42 -13.05
CA ALA A 33 10.16 34.51 -11.92
C ALA A 33 9.43 33.19 -12.18
N GLY A 34 10.16 32.07 -12.07
CA GLY A 34 9.60 30.73 -12.29
C GLY A 34 9.45 30.30 -13.75
N LEU A 35 9.90 31.10 -14.72
CA LEU A 35 9.90 30.75 -16.14
C LEU A 35 11.33 30.71 -16.70
N SER A 36 11.54 29.79 -17.65
CA SER A 36 12.69 29.79 -18.56
C SER A 36 12.17 30.01 -19.97
N ILE A 37 12.73 30.98 -20.69
CA ILE A 37 12.30 31.35 -22.05
C ILE A 37 13.44 31.03 -23.01
N GLU A 38 13.19 30.17 -23.99
CA GLU A 38 14.13 29.90 -25.08
C GLU A 38 13.73 30.70 -26.33
N ALA A 39 14.61 31.59 -26.77
CA ALA A 39 14.44 32.39 -27.97
C ALA A 39 14.86 31.60 -29.21
N LEU A 40 13.87 31.08 -29.94
CA LEU A 40 14.11 30.27 -31.14
C LEU A 40 14.31 31.11 -32.42
N ALA A 41 13.64 32.27 -32.51
CA ALA A 41 13.71 33.16 -33.66
C ALA A 41 13.31 34.60 -33.27
N VAL A 42 13.70 35.57 -34.11
CA VAL A 42 13.26 36.96 -33.98
C VAL A 42 11.78 37.08 -34.30
N THR A 43 11.04 37.85 -33.51
CA THR A 43 9.62 38.11 -33.71
C THR A 43 9.38 39.52 -34.26
N ASP A 44 8.49 39.65 -35.24
CA ASP A 44 8.12 40.96 -35.82
C ASP A 44 7.00 41.68 -35.05
N LYS A 45 6.29 40.94 -34.18
CA LYS A 45 5.17 41.42 -33.37
C LYS A 45 5.24 40.83 -31.97
N THR A 46 4.77 41.59 -30.99
CA THR A 46 4.61 41.12 -29.61
C THR A 46 3.65 39.94 -29.57
N THR A 47 4.09 38.83 -28.97
CA THR A 47 3.28 37.63 -28.74
C THR A 47 2.80 37.63 -27.29
N LYS A 48 1.51 37.36 -27.08
CA LYS A 48 0.96 37.17 -25.75
C LYS A 48 1.23 35.74 -25.29
N VAL A 49 1.82 35.58 -24.12
CA VAL A 49 1.97 34.30 -23.44
C VAL A 49 1.04 34.29 -22.24
N ASP A 50 0.14 33.32 -22.17
CA ASP A 50 -0.75 33.11 -21.03
C ASP A 50 -0.20 31.97 -20.18
N VAL A 51 -0.02 32.22 -18.88
CA VAL A 51 0.39 31.22 -17.90
C VAL A 51 -0.83 30.85 -17.08
N SER A 52 -1.17 29.57 -17.05
CA SER A 52 -2.30 29.03 -16.29
C SER A 52 -1.91 27.74 -15.58
N PHE A 53 -2.65 27.39 -14.54
CA PHE A 53 -2.49 26.11 -13.86
C PHE A 53 -2.86 24.93 -14.80
N ASP A 54 -2.10 23.84 -14.70
CA ASP A 54 -2.39 22.60 -15.41
C ASP A 54 -3.46 21.79 -14.67
N GLN A 55 -4.72 22.10 -14.96
CA GLN A 55 -5.89 21.45 -14.35
C GLN A 55 -5.97 19.97 -14.73
N LYS A 56 -5.51 19.63 -15.93
CA LYS A 56 -5.60 18.29 -16.49
C LYS A 56 -4.74 17.31 -15.70
N THR A 57 -3.48 17.68 -15.43
CA THR A 57 -2.58 16.83 -14.64
C THR A 57 -3.13 16.59 -13.23
N VAL A 58 -3.74 17.60 -12.59
CA VAL A 58 -4.36 17.43 -11.26
C VAL A 58 -5.56 16.50 -11.32
N GLN A 59 -6.42 16.64 -12.34
CA GLN A 59 -7.55 15.76 -12.55
C GLN A 59 -7.10 14.31 -12.72
N GLU A 60 -6.13 14.05 -13.62
CA GLU A 60 -5.58 12.72 -13.88
C GLU A 60 -5.00 12.11 -12.59
N THR A 61 -4.28 12.91 -11.79
CA THR A 61 -3.72 12.44 -10.50
C THR A 61 -4.82 12.03 -9.51
N ILE A 62 -5.94 12.75 -9.45
CA ILE A 62 -7.07 12.41 -8.58
C ILE A 62 -7.76 11.13 -9.07
N GLU A 63 -7.93 10.98 -10.39
CA GLU A 63 -8.50 9.78 -11.01
C GLU A 63 -7.63 8.54 -10.74
N GLU A 64 -6.31 8.65 -10.88
CA GLU A 64 -5.34 7.58 -10.56
C GLU A 64 -5.39 7.19 -9.08
N PHE A 65 -5.50 8.17 -8.18
CA PHE A 65 -5.69 7.92 -6.76
C PHE A 65 -6.98 7.13 -6.48
N ILE A 66 -8.09 7.55 -7.08
CA ILE A 66 -9.40 6.88 -6.96
C ILE A 66 -9.32 5.44 -7.47
N GLN A 67 -8.66 5.23 -8.61
CA GLN A 67 -8.46 3.90 -9.17
C GLN A 67 -7.67 3.02 -8.20
N SER A 68 -6.51 3.48 -7.74
CA SER A 68 -5.64 2.73 -6.83
C SER A 68 -6.35 2.38 -5.51
N TYR A 69 -7.11 3.33 -4.96
CA TYR A 69 -7.91 3.11 -3.76
C TYR A 69 -9.00 2.06 -3.99
N ASN A 70 -9.73 2.13 -5.11
CA ASN A 70 -10.78 1.18 -5.45
C ASN A 70 -10.24 -0.23 -5.72
N GLU A 71 -9.07 -0.35 -6.36
CA GLU A 71 -8.36 -1.62 -6.53
C GLU A 71 -8.01 -2.24 -5.17
N MET A 72 -7.48 -1.45 -4.24
CA MET A 72 -7.20 -1.89 -2.87
C MET A 72 -8.48 -2.34 -2.13
N VAL A 73 -9.57 -1.58 -2.19
CA VAL A 73 -10.86 -1.95 -1.57
C VAL A 73 -11.36 -3.29 -2.13
N ASN A 74 -11.27 -3.48 -3.45
CA ASN A 74 -11.64 -4.73 -4.10
C ASN A 74 -10.75 -5.90 -3.66
N LEU A 75 -9.43 -5.68 -3.53
CA LEU A 75 -8.50 -6.70 -3.04
C LEU A 75 -8.82 -7.12 -1.61
N PHE A 76 -9.09 -6.16 -0.73
CA PHE A 76 -9.48 -6.45 0.66
C PHE A 76 -10.79 -7.22 0.72
N LYS A 77 -11.79 -6.84 -0.09
CA LYS A 77 -13.06 -7.56 -0.15
C LYS A 77 -12.89 -9.00 -0.61
N GLN A 78 -12.04 -9.25 -1.61
CA GLN A 78 -11.74 -10.60 -2.09
C GLN A 78 -10.98 -11.42 -1.04
N SER A 79 -10.03 -10.78 -0.35
CA SER A 79 -9.15 -11.47 0.62
C SER A 79 -9.83 -11.74 1.96
N THR A 80 -10.79 -10.90 2.37
CA THR A 80 -11.50 -10.99 3.66
C THR A 80 -12.96 -11.45 3.52
N GLY A 81 -13.37 -11.83 2.31
CA GLY A 81 -14.69 -12.41 2.07
C GLY A 81 -14.88 -13.72 2.85
N LYS A 82 -16.14 -14.14 3.01
CA LYS A 82 -16.48 -15.38 3.70
C LYS A 82 -15.70 -16.58 3.11
N ASN A 83 -15.03 -17.34 3.96
CA ASN A 83 -14.14 -18.47 3.61
C ASN A 83 -12.89 -18.11 2.79
N ALA A 84 -12.55 -16.82 2.64
CA ALA A 84 -11.29 -16.42 2.05
C ALA A 84 -10.14 -16.59 3.06
N THR A 85 -8.89 -16.53 2.57
CA THR A 85 -7.68 -16.73 3.40
C THR A 85 -7.60 -15.78 4.59
N LEU A 86 -8.09 -14.55 4.45
CA LEU A 86 -8.06 -13.52 5.50
C LEU A 86 -9.47 -13.20 6.00
N ASP A 87 -10.41 -14.15 5.88
CA ASP A 87 -11.74 -14.04 6.48
C ASP A 87 -11.60 -13.73 7.98
N GLY A 88 -12.40 -12.80 8.48
CA GLY A 88 -12.35 -12.41 9.88
C GLY A 88 -11.10 -11.62 10.30
N ASN A 89 -10.15 -11.30 9.40
CA ASN A 89 -8.96 -10.52 9.74
C ASN A 89 -9.31 -9.08 10.20
N SER A 90 -9.04 -8.78 11.48
CA SER A 90 -9.36 -7.49 12.10
C SER A 90 -8.44 -6.36 11.64
N MET A 91 -7.19 -6.66 11.31
CA MET A 91 -6.22 -5.66 10.86
C MET A 91 -6.65 -5.02 9.54
N ILE A 92 -7.10 -5.82 8.57
CA ILE A 92 -7.60 -5.29 7.29
C ILE A 92 -8.86 -4.46 7.50
N ARG A 93 -9.81 -4.94 8.33
CA ARG A 93 -11.03 -4.17 8.65
C ARG A 93 -10.72 -2.84 9.32
N ASN A 94 -9.77 -2.83 10.25
CA ASN A 94 -9.32 -1.62 10.94
C ASN A 94 -8.67 -0.66 9.94
N LEU A 95 -7.82 -1.14 9.04
CA LEU A 95 -7.21 -0.33 7.99
C LEU A 95 -8.28 0.30 7.08
N GLN A 96 -9.26 -0.48 6.61
CA GLN A 96 -10.38 0.03 5.80
C GLN A 96 -11.15 1.15 6.53
N SER A 97 -11.46 0.94 7.81
CA SER A 97 -12.14 1.94 8.64
C SER A 97 -11.30 3.21 8.83
N SER A 98 -10.01 3.06 9.12
CA SER A 98 -9.09 4.18 9.27
C SER A 98 -8.94 4.97 7.96
N LEU A 99 -8.83 4.30 6.81
CA LEU A 99 -8.76 4.96 5.51
C LEU A 99 -10.04 5.73 5.20
N SER A 100 -11.21 5.12 5.40
CA SER A 100 -12.50 5.80 5.25
C SER A 100 -12.59 7.02 6.18
N THR A 101 -12.14 6.88 7.43
CA THR A 101 -12.11 7.99 8.39
C THR A 101 -11.20 9.12 7.90
N GLN A 102 -9.98 8.81 7.43
CA GLN A 102 -9.05 9.83 6.93
C GLN A 102 -9.58 10.60 5.71
N LEU A 103 -10.36 9.94 4.85
CA LEU A 103 -11.05 10.57 3.72
C LEU A 103 -12.21 11.47 4.17
N MET A 104 -12.93 11.07 5.22
CA MET A 104 -14.04 11.82 5.81
C MET A 104 -13.62 12.95 6.74
N THR A 105 -12.40 12.90 7.29
CA THR A 105 -11.88 13.96 8.16
C THR A 105 -11.76 15.27 7.37
N GLY A 106 -12.50 16.28 7.83
CA GLY A 106 -12.37 17.65 7.33
C GLY A 106 -11.03 18.27 7.73
N ARG A 107 -10.42 19.00 6.81
CA ARG A 107 -9.14 19.69 6.96
C ARG A 107 -9.41 21.19 6.86
N SER A 108 -9.29 21.89 7.99
CA SER A 108 -9.66 23.31 8.09
C SER A 108 -8.59 24.29 7.59
N ASP A 109 -7.37 23.80 7.41
CA ASP A 109 -6.21 24.64 7.09
C ASP A 109 -6.04 24.87 5.57
N SER A 110 -6.90 24.27 4.73
CA SER A 110 -6.84 24.30 3.26
C SER A 110 -7.68 25.38 2.58
N GLY A 111 -8.19 26.37 3.33
CA GLY A 111 -8.95 27.48 2.76
C GLY A 111 -10.41 27.14 2.48
N VAL A 112 -10.86 27.30 1.23
CA VAL A 112 -12.28 27.16 0.84
C VAL A 112 -12.75 25.70 0.84
N PHE A 113 -11.84 24.75 0.71
CA PHE A 113 -12.14 23.32 0.67
C PHE A 113 -11.72 22.64 1.96
N THR A 114 -12.58 21.76 2.46
CA THR A 114 -12.33 21.02 3.71
C THR A 114 -12.16 19.52 3.46
N SER A 115 -12.62 19.00 2.33
CA SER A 115 -12.49 17.60 1.99
C SER A 115 -12.41 17.38 0.49
N ILE A 116 -11.89 16.23 0.06
CA ILE A 116 -11.91 15.78 -1.34
C ILE A 116 -13.34 15.67 -1.89
N PHE A 117 -14.35 15.56 -1.02
CA PHE A 117 -15.75 15.60 -1.43
C PHE A 117 -16.16 16.97 -2.00
N ASP A 118 -15.50 18.05 -1.55
CA ASP A 118 -15.69 19.39 -2.10
C ASP A 118 -15.07 19.52 -3.50
N LEU A 119 -14.16 18.60 -3.86
CA LEU A 119 -13.47 18.53 -5.16
C LEU A 119 -14.19 17.63 -6.18
N GLY A 120 -15.38 17.13 -5.87
CA GLY A 120 -16.13 16.24 -6.77
C GLY A 120 -15.87 14.75 -6.57
N VAL A 121 -15.05 14.36 -5.59
CA VAL A 121 -14.96 12.95 -5.18
C VAL A 121 -16.26 12.55 -4.45
N LYS A 122 -16.71 11.32 -4.63
CA LYS A 122 -17.86 10.74 -3.91
C LYS A 122 -17.50 9.37 -3.39
N MET A 123 -18.02 9.01 -2.23
CA MET A 123 -17.88 7.67 -1.65
C MET A 123 -19.25 7.00 -1.57
N ASP A 124 -19.35 5.75 -2.02
CA ASP A 124 -20.56 4.95 -1.88
C ASP A 124 -20.63 4.20 -0.54
N ASN A 125 -21.72 3.48 -0.30
CA ASN A 125 -21.91 2.70 0.93
C ASN A 125 -21.01 1.46 1.05
N LYS A 126 -20.25 1.12 0.00
CA LYS A 126 -19.25 0.06 0.00
C LYS A 126 -17.85 0.63 0.23
N GLY A 127 -17.74 1.94 0.43
CA GLY A 127 -16.46 2.64 0.57
C GLY A 127 -15.71 2.73 -0.76
N MET A 128 -16.38 2.64 -1.91
CA MET A 128 -15.76 2.86 -3.22
C MET A 128 -15.82 4.34 -3.59
N LEU A 129 -14.76 4.85 -4.20
CA LEU A 129 -14.68 6.23 -4.67
C LEU A 129 -15.14 6.37 -6.13
N SER A 130 -15.74 7.51 -6.45
CA SER A 130 -16.06 7.92 -7.82
C SER A 130 -15.78 9.41 -7.99
N PHE A 131 -15.60 9.84 -9.25
CA PHE A 131 -15.19 11.19 -9.59
C PHE A 131 -16.27 11.92 -10.41
N ASP A 132 -16.50 13.19 -10.08
CA ASP A 132 -17.41 14.09 -10.77
C ASP A 132 -16.60 15.25 -11.36
N SER A 133 -16.18 15.10 -12.62
CA SER A 133 -15.28 16.04 -13.28
C SER A 133 -15.87 17.45 -13.38
N ALA A 134 -17.18 17.58 -13.58
CA ALA A 134 -17.83 18.89 -13.63
C ALA A 134 -17.74 19.63 -12.30
N LYS A 135 -17.89 18.91 -11.17
CA LYS A 135 -17.69 19.51 -9.84
C LYS A 135 -16.24 19.89 -9.59
N PHE A 136 -15.29 19.09 -10.10
CA PHE A 136 -13.88 19.42 -10.02
C PHE A 136 -13.54 20.69 -10.80
N ASP A 137 -14.04 20.83 -12.04
CA ASP A 137 -13.86 22.03 -12.86
C ASP A 137 -14.36 23.29 -12.14
N ASP A 138 -15.49 23.18 -11.44
CA ASP A 138 -16.04 24.28 -10.64
C ASP A 138 -15.24 24.55 -9.36
N ALA A 139 -14.69 23.52 -8.73
CA ALA A 139 -13.77 23.67 -7.59
C ALA A 139 -12.48 24.39 -8.01
N VAL A 140 -11.90 24.02 -9.15
CA VAL A 140 -10.67 24.65 -9.66
C VAL A 140 -10.87 26.15 -9.91
N LYS A 141 -12.01 26.55 -10.47
CA LYS A 141 -12.38 27.97 -10.67
C LYS A 141 -12.50 28.74 -9.35
N ARG A 142 -12.86 28.07 -8.26
CA ARG A 142 -13.05 28.68 -6.92
C ARG A 142 -11.74 28.87 -6.16
N GLY A 143 -10.72 28.03 -6.41
CA GLY A 143 -9.41 28.19 -5.77
C GLY A 143 -8.46 27.02 -5.99
N TYR A 144 -7.64 27.07 -7.05
CA TYR A 144 -6.64 26.03 -7.33
C TYR A 144 -5.61 25.84 -6.20
N SER A 145 -5.13 26.91 -5.56
CA SER A 145 -4.15 26.84 -4.47
C SER A 145 -4.65 26.03 -3.27
N ASP A 146 -5.95 26.11 -3.01
CA ASP A 146 -6.61 25.46 -1.88
C ASP A 146 -6.75 23.95 -2.13
N ILE A 147 -6.91 23.55 -3.40
CA ILE A 147 -6.88 22.15 -3.83
C ILE A 147 -5.50 21.55 -3.55
N VAL A 148 -4.43 22.24 -3.96
CA VAL A 148 -3.05 21.79 -3.71
C VAL A 148 -2.80 21.68 -2.21
N SER A 149 -3.22 22.67 -1.44
CA SER A 149 -3.05 22.69 0.02
C SER A 149 -3.81 21.55 0.72
N LEU A 150 -5.03 21.25 0.29
CA LEU A 150 -5.85 20.14 0.79
C LEU A 150 -5.21 18.77 0.50
N MET A 151 -4.63 18.60 -0.69
CA MET A 151 -4.08 17.32 -1.14
C MET A 151 -2.66 17.09 -0.59
N THR A 152 -1.76 18.06 -0.78
CA THR A 152 -0.31 17.91 -0.58
C THR A 152 0.27 18.80 0.52
N GLY A 153 -0.56 19.62 1.20
CA GLY A 153 -0.10 20.39 2.34
C GLY A 153 0.41 19.53 3.49
N GLU A 154 1.08 20.13 4.47
CA GLU A 154 1.66 19.42 5.63
C GLU A 154 0.61 18.60 6.41
N LYS A 155 -0.63 19.11 6.49
CA LYS A 155 -1.80 18.42 7.05
C LYS A 155 -2.76 17.90 5.98
N GLY A 156 -2.28 17.81 4.74
CA GLY A 156 -3.03 17.39 3.58
C GLY A 156 -3.43 15.92 3.64
N LEU A 157 -4.28 15.52 2.69
CA LEU A 157 -4.74 14.14 2.58
C LEU A 157 -3.57 13.18 2.33
N ALA A 158 -2.65 13.52 1.42
CA ALA A 158 -1.55 12.64 1.05
C ALA A 158 -0.68 12.27 2.26
N GLN A 159 -0.22 13.27 3.03
CA GLN A 159 0.57 13.03 4.24
C GLN A 159 -0.20 12.23 5.29
N SER A 160 -1.51 12.51 5.46
CA SER A 160 -2.35 11.77 6.41
C SER A 160 -2.47 10.29 6.05
N LEU A 161 -2.64 10.01 4.75
CA LEU A 161 -2.74 8.64 4.23
C LEU A 161 -1.39 7.92 4.29
N GLU A 162 -0.30 8.60 3.94
CA GLU A 162 1.06 8.05 4.03
C GLU A 162 1.40 7.66 5.47
N ASN A 163 1.18 8.55 6.43
CA ASN A 163 1.41 8.27 7.85
C ASN A 163 0.55 7.10 8.35
N LEU A 164 -0.71 7.01 7.91
CA LEU A 164 -1.56 5.88 8.24
C LEU A 164 -0.99 4.58 7.64
N LEU A 165 -0.63 4.57 6.37
CA LEU A 165 -0.14 3.39 5.68
C LEU A 165 1.22 2.93 6.19
N ASP A 166 2.10 3.84 6.64
CA ASP A 166 3.40 3.49 7.21
C ASP A 166 3.25 2.64 8.50
N ASN A 167 2.26 2.94 9.35
CA ASN A 167 1.96 2.14 10.53
C ASN A 167 1.58 0.68 10.20
N TYR A 168 1.10 0.41 8.99
CA TYR A 168 0.70 -0.91 8.53
C TYR A 168 1.79 -1.59 7.69
N THR A 169 2.40 -0.85 6.77
CA THR A 169 3.26 -1.37 5.68
C THR A 169 4.74 -1.06 5.87
N GLY A 170 5.08 -0.11 6.74
CA GLY A 170 6.46 0.25 7.05
C GLY A 170 7.23 -0.90 7.69
N THR A 171 8.54 -0.73 7.83
CA THR A 171 9.46 -1.79 8.33
C THR A 171 9.04 -2.34 9.70
N ARG A 172 8.54 -1.48 10.59
CA ARG A 172 8.00 -1.88 11.92
C ARG A 172 6.47 -1.87 11.96
N GLY A 173 5.84 -1.89 10.79
CA GLY A 173 4.40 -1.85 10.65
C GLY A 173 3.73 -3.17 11.04
N MET A 174 2.45 -3.09 11.32
CA MET A 174 1.62 -4.22 11.76
C MET A 174 1.69 -5.44 10.82
N THR A 175 1.91 -5.23 9.51
CA THR A 175 1.98 -6.33 8.53
C THR A 175 3.20 -7.21 8.78
N ASN A 176 4.33 -6.60 9.14
CA ASN A 176 5.55 -7.36 9.41
C ASN A 176 5.43 -8.11 10.74
N SER A 177 4.89 -7.48 11.78
CA SER A 177 4.62 -8.15 13.06
C SER A 177 3.67 -9.35 12.89
N LEU A 178 2.64 -9.23 12.04
CA LEU A 178 1.75 -10.34 11.71
C LEU A 178 2.50 -11.47 10.99
N LYS A 179 3.35 -11.15 10.00
CA LYS A 179 4.16 -12.15 9.28
C LYS A 179 5.09 -12.90 10.23
N GLU A 180 5.75 -12.20 11.14
CA GLU A 180 6.63 -12.81 12.16
C GLU A 180 5.83 -13.72 13.09
N SER A 181 4.71 -13.23 13.64
CA SER A 181 3.87 -14.04 14.54
C SER A 181 3.34 -15.32 13.87
N VAL A 182 2.99 -15.24 12.57
CA VAL A 182 2.55 -16.42 11.82
C VAL A 182 3.71 -17.40 11.58
N ARG A 183 4.92 -16.91 11.29
CA ARG A 183 6.11 -17.78 11.16
C ARG A 183 6.44 -18.48 12.48
N ASP A 184 6.45 -17.75 13.59
CA ASP A 184 6.69 -18.33 14.91
C ASP A 184 5.62 -19.40 15.26
N SER A 185 4.37 -19.17 14.84
CA SER A 185 3.31 -20.16 14.99
C SER A 185 3.54 -21.41 14.15
N ILE A 186 4.09 -21.28 12.94
CA ILE A 186 4.45 -22.42 12.08
C ILE A 186 5.56 -23.22 12.76
N ASP A 187 6.66 -22.57 13.12
CA ASP A 187 7.84 -23.22 13.72
C ASP A 187 7.48 -23.95 15.02
N SER A 188 6.65 -23.33 15.88
CA SER A 188 6.18 -23.97 17.11
C SER A 188 5.22 -25.13 16.87
N THR A 189 4.48 -25.12 15.76
CA THR A 189 3.58 -26.23 15.38
C THR A 189 4.38 -27.40 14.82
N GLU A 190 5.41 -27.12 14.02
CA GLU A 190 6.34 -28.14 13.51
C GLU A 190 7.07 -28.83 14.66
N THR A 191 7.61 -28.07 15.62
CA THR A 191 8.28 -28.65 16.81
C THR A 191 7.32 -29.56 17.60
N ARG A 192 6.06 -29.16 17.78
CA ARG A 192 5.05 -29.99 18.48
C ARG A 192 4.70 -31.26 17.71
N LEU A 193 4.73 -31.22 16.39
CA LEU A 193 4.48 -32.39 15.55
C LEU A 193 5.60 -33.42 15.75
N GLU A 194 6.86 -32.98 15.72
CA GLU A 194 8.02 -33.85 15.98
C GLU A 194 7.95 -34.50 17.37
N ASP A 195 7.67 -33.71 18.42
CA ASP A 195 7.49 -34.23 19.79
C ASP A 195 6.36 -35.27 19.88
N TYR A 196 5.28 -35.08 19.10
CA TYR A 196 4.14 -35.99 19.08
C TYR A 196 4.49 -37.30 18.36
N GLU A 197 5.20 -37.23 17.24
CA GLU A 197 5.71 -38.40 16.50
C GLU A 197 6.62 -39.25 17.39
N ASP A 198 7.57 -38.63 18.10
CA ASP A 198 8.45 -39.32 19.06
C ASP A 198 7.67 -40.02 20.18
N ARG A 199 6.61 -39.39 20.68
CA ARG A 199 5.74 -39.99 21.70
C ARG A 199 4.94 -41.17 21.16
N MET A 200 4.48 -41.11 19.91
CA MET A 200 3.78 -42.23 19.27
C MET A 200 4.69 -43.44 19.13
N VAL A 201 5.95 -43.24 18.75
CA VAL A 201 6.95 -44.32 18.65
C VAL A 201 7.15 -45.00 20.01
N ARG A 202 7.40 -44.22 21.07
CA ARG A 202 7.57 -44.78 22.44
C ARG A 202 6.32 -45.49 22.94
N TYR A 203 5.14 -44.99 22.57
CA TYR A 203 3.88 -45.62 22.92
C TYR A 203 3.70 -46.98 22.22
N GLU A 204 4.07 -47.07 20.94
CA GLU A 204 4.10 -48.34 20.21
C GLU A 204 5.05 -49.35 20.87
N GLU A 205 6.27 -48.93 21.20
CA GLU A 205 7.25 -49.77 21.90
C GLU A 205 6.69 -50.30 23.22
N SER A 206 6.11 -49.42 24.04
CA SER A 206 5.49 -49.81 25.31
C SER A 206 4.33 -50.79 25.15
N LEU A 207 3.51 -50.62 24.09
CA LEU A 207 2.44 -51.56 23.76
C LEU A 207 3.01 -52.92 23.36
N ARG A 208 4.04 -52.97 22.50
CA ARG A 208 4.72 -54.21 22.10
C ARG A 208 5.27 -54.98 23.30
N ASP A 209 5.92 -54.28 24.24
CA ASP A 209 6.44 -54.89 25.47
C ASP A 209 5.32 -55.47 26.33
N LYS A 210 4.21 -54.73 26.47
CA LYS A 210 3.05 -55.17 27.26
C LYS A 210 2.41 -56.42 26.66
N PHE A 211 2.24 -56.49 25.34
CA PHE A 211 1.69 -57.66 24.66
C PHE A 211 2.64 -58.86 24.74
N THR A 212 3.94 -58.68 24.53
CA THR A 212 4.95 -59.74 24.68
C THR A 212 4.96 -60.31 26.11
N GLY A 213 4.81 -59.45 27.11
CA GLY A 213 4.68 -59.85 28.52
C GLY A 213 3.39 -60.61 28.82
N LEU A 214 2.26 -60.22 28.20
CA LEU A 214 0.99 -60.95 28.31
C LEU A 214 1.09 -62.34 27.68
N ASP A 215 1.69 -62.46 26.50
CA ASP A 215 1.91 -63.73 25.81
C ASP A 215 2.76 -64.69 26.65
N SER A 216 3.84 -64.17 27.26
CA SER A 216 4.70 -64.95 28.15
C SER A 216 3.95 -65.45 29.40
N ARG A 217 3.05 -64.65 29.97
CA ARG A 217 2.22 -65.05 31.11
C ARG A 217 1.18 -66.08 30.72
N LEU A 218 0.53 -65.93 29.57
CA LEU A 218 -0.43 -66.91 29.04
C LEU A 218 0.25 -68.24 28.75
N ALA A 219 1.45 -68.24 28.16
CA ALA A 219 2.24 -69.45 27.95
C ALA A 219 2.57 -70.17 29.27
N ASN A 220 3.01 -69.42 30.29
CA ASN A 220 3.26 -69.98 31.63
C ASN A 220 1.98 -70.53 32.28
N MET A 221 0.85 -69.83 32.19
CA MET A 221 -0.43 -70.31 32.71
C MET A 221 -0.89 -71.59 32.01
N ASN A 222 -0.75 -71.67 30.68
CA ASN A 222 -1.07 -72.89 29.93
C ASN A 222 -0.18 -74.07 30.34
N ALA A 223 1.13 -73.84 30.54
CA ALA A 223 2.04 -74.87 31.02
C ALA A 223 1.67 -75.37 32.44
N GLN A 224 1.30 -74.45 33.34
CA GLN A 224 0.81 -74.79 34.68
C GLN A 224 -0.51 -75.57 34.65
N GLY A 225 -1.46 -75.17 33.80
CA GLY A 225 -2.73 -75.88 33.62
C GLY A 225 -2.51 -77.30 33.10
N ASN A 226 -1.61 -77.48 32.12
CA ASN A 226 -1.25 -78.80 31.60
C ASN A 226 -0.59 -79.68 32.68
N TYR A 227 0.31 -79.12 33.49
CA TYR A 227 0.93 -79.84 34.60
C TYR A 227 -0.11 -80.31 35.63
N LEU A 228 -1.02 -79.42 36.05
CA LEU A 228 -2.10 -79.76 36.98
C LEU A 228 -3.02 -80.86 36.43
N ASN A 229 -3.40 -80.78 35.16
CA ASN A 229 -4.20 -81.84 34.51
C ASN A 229 -3.46 -83.18 34.49
N THR A 230 -2.15 -83.17 34.31
CA THR A 230 -1.33 -84.39 34.29
C THR A 230 -1.28 -85.03 35.68
N VAL A 231 -1.11 -84.22 36.74
CA VAL A 231 -1.10 -84.69 38.13
C VAL A 231 -2.48 -85.20 38.55
N LEU A 232 -3.56 -84.51 38.17
CA LEU A 232 -4.94 -84.93 38.46
C LEU A 232 -5.31 -86.24 37.75
N ALA A 233 -4.81 -86.48 36.54
CA ALA A 233 -5.04 -87.73 35.81
C ALA A 233 -4.23 -88.93 36.35
N GLN A 234 -3.23 -88.67 37.19
CA GLN A 234 -2.40 -89.70 37.84
C GLN A 234 -2.88 -90.05 39.26
N MET A 235 -3.83 -89.30 39.80
CA MET A 235 -4.55 -89.61 41.04
C MET A 235 -5.85 -90.37 40.74
#